data_AF-A0A839RI38-F1
#
_entry.id   AF-A0A839RI38-F1
#
_cell.length_a   1.000
_cell.length_b   1.000
_cell.length_c   1.000
_cell.angle_alpha   90.00
_cell.angle_beta   90.00
_cell.angle_gamma   90.00
#
_symmetry.space_group_name_H-M   'P 1'
#
loop_
_entity.id
_entity.type
_entity.pdbx_description
1 polymer ?
#
loop_
_entity_poly.entity_id
_entity_poly.type
_entity_poly.pdbx_seq_one_letter_code
_entity_poly.pdbx_strand_id
1 'polypeptide(L)'
;MSIETRRVMFVHAHPDDETLITGGTIARCLRDGAEVRVVTCTLGEEGEVIGDEYALLCSGEADQLGGYRILELTRALEALSAAAPGPTVRPIFLGGAGRFRDSGMADMPSSENPRAFVNADIARVAAELSELICTFRPHVVVTYDPDGTYGHPDHIRVHAVTHAAIDHAAATKWDVPKLYWAVVGREYARSSIEALHDIPAGWGDSPEEGLGRYPDGAITTRIDVTDVLEEKRSAMRAHATQVSVSRDGRCFALSNNIAQPVLAEEQFVLVRTSSQAAQSTHAGGRDETDLFAGL
;
A
#
# COMPACT_ATOMS: atom_id res chain seq x y z
N MET A 1 -22.13 21.99 -14.23
CA MET A 1 -22.10 20.99 -13.14
C MET A 1 -20.69 20.99 -12.60
N SER A 2 -20.49 21.24 -11.31
CA SER A 2 -19.18 21.01 -10.67
C SER A 2 -18.89 19.52 -10.82
N ILE A 3 -17.82 19.16 -11.52
CA ILE A 3 -17.34 17.77 -11.48
C ILE A 3 -16.88 17.56 -10.03
N GLU A 4 -17.51 16.65 -9.31
CA GLU A 4 -17.09 16.34 -7.95
C GLU A 4 -15.66 15.78 -7.99
N THR A 5 -14.77 16.34 -7.16
CA THR A 5 -13.38 15.87 -7.10
C THR A 5 -13.36 14.40 -6.66
N ARG A 6 -12.65 13.56 -7.43
CA ARG A 6 -12.47 12.14 -7.14
C ARG A 6 -11.66 11.98 -5.85
N ARG A 7 -12.06 11.04 -4.98
CA ARG A 7 -11.42 10.80 -3.67
C ARG A 7 -11.09 9.33 -3.51
N VAL A 8 -9.84 9.00 -3.20
CA VAL A 8 -9.39 7.62 -2.95
C VAL A 8 -8.59 7.51 -1.66
N MET A 9 -8.82 6.44 -0.91
CA MET A 9 -8.09 6.12 0.31
C MET A 9 -7.35 4.78 0.14
N PHE A 10 -6.05 4.80 0.37
CA PHE A 10 -5.19 3.62 0.44
C PHE A 10 -4.92 3.31 1.92
N VAL A 11 -5.13 2.07 2.35
CA VAL A 11 -4.94 1.65 3.74
C VAL A 11 -3.88 0.56 3.80
N HIS A 12 -2.74 0.90 4.40
CA HIS A 12 -1.53 0.10 4.46
C HIS A 12 -1.07 -0.15 5.91
N ALA A 13 -0.24 -1.16 6.09
CA ALA A 13 0.26 -1.59 7.38
C ALA A 13 1.49 -0.78 7.81
N HIS A 14 2.49 -0.67 6.94
CA HIS A 14 3.81 -0.13 7.27
C HIS A 14 4.26 1.00 6.33
N PRO A 15 5.21 1.84 6.77
CA PRO A 15 5.91 2.82 5.92
C PRO A 15 6.76 2.17 4.81
N ASP A 16 6.26 2.10 3.57
CA ASP A 16 6.89 1.58 2.32
C ASP A 16 5.86 0.84 1.45
N ASP A 17 4.90 0.16 2.08
CA ASP A 17 3.81 -0.58 1.44
C ASP A 17 3.05 0.27 0.41
N GLU A 18 2.79 1.54 0.73
CA GLU A 18 2.08 2.45 -0.16
C GLU A 18 2.86 2.68 -1.45
N THR A 19 4.18 2.67 -1.36
CA THR A 19 5.07 2.91 -2.50
C THR A 19 5.30 1.62 -3.29
N LEU A 20 5.57 0.52 -2.61
CA LEU A 20 5.88 -0.77 -3.24
C LEU A 20 4.67 -1.33 -3.99
N ILE A 21 3.49 -1.28 -3.36
CA ILE A 21 2.28 -1.96 -3.84
C ILE A 21 1.43 -1.02 -4.71
N THR A 22 1.28 0.25 -4.31
CA THR A 22 0.31 1.17 -4.93
C THR A 22 0.90 2.53 -5.36
N GLY A 23 2.23 2.69 -5.32
CA GLY A 23 2.88 4.00 -5.45
C GLY A 23 2.63 4.66 -6.81
N GLY A 24 2.64 3.88 -7.89
CA GLY A 24 2.33 4.37 -9.22
C GLY A 24 0.87 4.80 -9.35
N THR A 25 -0.06 4.03 -8.78
CA THR A 25 -1.50 4.35 -8.79
C THR A 25 -1.79 5.59 -7.96
N ILE A 26 -1.13 5.77 -6.81
CA ILE A 26 -1.20 6.98 -5.99
C ILE A 26 -0.74 8.19 -6.81
N ALA A 27 0.45 8.12 -7.42
CA ALA A 27 1.00 9.21 -8.23
C ALA A 27 0.10 9.54 -9.42
N ARG A 28 -0.45 8.52 -10.10
CA ARG A 28 -1.39 8.71 -11.21
C ARG A 28 -2.69 9.37 -10.75
N CYS A 29 -3.30 8.90 -9.67
CA CYS A 29 -4.52 9.52 -9.11
C CYS A 29 -4.29 10.99 -8.75
N LEU A 30 -3.16 11.31 -8.11
CA LEU A 30 -2.79 12.68 -7.77
C LEU A 30 -2.61 13.55 -9.01
N ARG A 31 -1.86 13.07 -10.01
CA ARG A 31 -1.65 13.76 -11.28
C ARG A 31 -2.96 14.04 -12.01
N ASP A 32 -3.90 13.11 -11.96
CA ASP A 32 -5.22 13.21 -12.58
C ASP A 32 -6.18 14.10 -11.75
N GLY A 33 -5.69 14.72 -10.66
CA GLY A 33 -6.42 15.69 -9.84
C GLY A 33 -7.34 15.09 -8.78
N ALA A 34 -7.21 13.79 -8.49
CA ALA A 34 -7.92 13.17 -7.38
C ALA A 34 -7.32 13.59 -6.03
N GLU A 35 -8.17 13.72 -5.01
CA GLU A 35 -7.71 13.81 -3.63
C GLU A 35 -7.38 12.40 -3.14
N VAL A 36 -6.17 12.23 -2.62
CA VAL A 36 -5.67 10.94 -2.12
C VAL A 36 -5.39 11.02 -0.62
N ARG A 37 -5.80 9.99 0.12
CA ARG A 37 -5.34 9.75 1.49
C ARG A 37 -4.62 8.41 1.57
N VAL A 38 -3.47 8.41 2.24
CA VAL A 38 -2.75 7.19 2.61
C VAL A 38 -2.82 7.05 4.12
N VAL A 39 -3.44 5.97 4.58
CA VAL A 39 -3.53 5.60 5.99
C VAL A 39 -2.52 4.49 6.25
N THR A 40 -1.65 4.68 7.22
CA THR A 40 -0.65 3.70 7.64
C THR A 40 -0.95 3.27 9.07
N CYS A 41 -1.10 1.97 9.32
CA CYS A 41 -1.56 1.46 10.62
C CYS A 41 -0.49 1.46 11.71
N THR A 42 0.78 1.30 11.34
CA THR A 42 1.92 1.21 12.27
C THR A 42 3.07 2.13 11.84
N LEU A 43 4.15 2.20 12.63
CA LEU A 43 5.36 2.93 12.23
C LEU A 43 6.43 2.02 11.63
N GLY A 44 6.19 0.70 11.56
CA GLY A 44 7.21 -0.24 11.09
C GLY A 44 8.37 -0.40 12.08
N GLU A 45 8.08 -0.39 13.39
CA GLU A 45 9.09 -0.45 14.44
C GLU A 45 9.94 -1.73 14.42
N GLU A 46 9.42 -2.84 13.88
CA GLU A 46 10.07 -4.15 13.84
C GLU A 46 10.81 -4.40 12.52
N GLY A 47 10.92 -3.39 11.68
CA GLY A 47 11.66 -3.47 10.42
C GLY A 47 13.16 -3.73 10.62
N GLU A 48 13.76 -4.40 9.65
CA GLU A 48 15.22 -4.45 9.51
C GLU A 48 15.74 -3.13 8.91
N VAL A 49 17.06 -2.93 8.91
CA VAL A 49 17.69 -1.73 8.34
C VAL A 49 18.75 -2.13 7.33
N ILE A 50 18.66 -1.60 6.12
CA ILE A 50 19.69 -1.71 5.09
C ILE A 50 20.84 -0.73 5.41
N GLY A 51 22.06 -1.25 5.46
CA GLY A 51 23.28 -0.48 5.66
C GLY A 51 23.59 -0.14 7.13
N ASP A 52 24.80 0.35 7.38
CA ASP A 52 25.32 0.50 8.75
C ASP A 52 24.91 1.80 9.44
N GLU A 53 24.60 2.86 8.68
CA GLU A 53 24.40 4.22 9.22
C GLU A 53 23.27 4.29 10.27
N TYR A 54 22.18 3.56 10.02
CA TYR A 54 20.99 3.55 10.89
C TYR A 54 20.73 2.17 11.53
N ALA A 55 21.65 1.22 11.42
CA ALA A 55 21.45 -0.17 11.84
C ALA A 55 21.04 -0.30 13.32
N LEU A 56 21.59 0.57 14.18
CA LEU A 56 21.30 0.57 15.62
C LEU A 56 19.91 1.13 15.99
N LEU A 57 19.09 1.57 15.02
CA LEU A 57 17.72 2.02 15.28
C LEU A 57 16.72 0.87 15.39
N CYS A 58 17.06 -0.34 14.95
CA CYS A 58 16.17 -1.51 14.97
C CYS A 58 15.70 -1.87 16.39
N SER A 59 14.61 -2.64 16.49
CA SER A 59 13.97 -2.97 17.76
C SER A 59 14.85 -3.77 18.74
N GLY A 60 15.80 -4.54 18.22
CA GLY A 60 16.78 -5.28 19.02
C GLY A 60 17.88 -4.40 19.66
N GLU A 61 18.00 -3.14 19.21
CA GLU A 61 19.04 -2.20 19.64
C GLU A 61 18.40 -0.98 20.33
N ALA A 62 18.28 0.16 19.64
CA ALA A 62 17.72 1.37 20.25
C ALA A 62 16.18 1.42 20.23
N ASP A 63 15.50 0.58 19.44
CA ASP A 63 14.04 0.60 19.25
C ASP A 63 13.50 2.00 18.91
N GLN A 64 14.10 2.63 17.90
CA GLN A 64 13.76 3.98 17.43
C GLN A 64 13.42 4.04 15.94
N LEU A 65 13.48 2.91 15.22
CA LEU A 65 13.30 2.85 13.77
C LEU A 65 11.96 3.45 13.31
N GLY A 66 10.86 3.14 14.00
CA GLY A 66 9.55 3.64 13.58
C GLY A 66 9.45 5.17 13.58
N GLY A 67 10.08 5.84 14.55
CA GLY A 67 10.15 7.30 14.57
C GLY A 67 10.91 7.87 13.37
N TYR A 68 11.99 7.20 12.95
CA TYR A 68 12.76 7.56 11.76
C TYR A 68 11.96 7.32 10.47
N ARG A 69 11.24 6.19 10.37
CA ARG A 69 10.42 5.82 9.21
C ARG A 69 9.23 6.76 8.96
N ILE A 70 8.83 7.58 9.94
CA ILE A 70 7.89 8.70 9.70
C ILE A 70 8.46 9.68 8.67
N LEU A 71 9.76 10.00 8.75
CA LEU A 71 10.42 10.89 7.80
C LEU A 71 10.52 10.26 6.42
N GLU A 72 10.84 8.97 6.35
CA GLU A 72 10.92 8.22 5.09
C GLU A 72 9.56 8.20 4.38
N LEU A 73 8.48 7.82 5.08
CA LEU A 73 7.12 7.89 4.54
C LEU A 73 6.70 9.30 4.13
N THR A 74 7.06 10.31 4.92
CA THR A 74 6.75 11.69 4.57
C THR A 74 7.41 12.09 3.25
N ARG A 75 8.68 11.73 3.05
CA ARG A 75 9.42 12.01 1.81
C ARG A 75 8.94 11.17 0.64
N ALA A 76 8.54 9.92 0.88
CA ALA A 76 7.96 9.06 -0.15
C ALA A 76 6.66 9.66 -0.69
N LEU A 77 5.74 10.09 0.20
CA LEU A 77 4.51 10.76 -0.20
C LEU A 77 4.74 12.12 -0.87
N GLU A 78 5.79 12.86 -0.48
CA GLU A 78 6.24 14.05 -1.20
C GLU A 78 6.67 13.72 -2.63
N ALA A 79 7.46 12.67 -2.82
CA ALA A 79 7.92 12.23 -4.13
C ALA A 79 6.76 11.75 -5.02
N LEU A 80 5.81 10.99 -4.47
CA LEU A 80 4.59 10.57 -5.20
C LEU A 80 3.71 11.76 -5.59
N SER A 81 3.79 12.87 -4.86
CA SER A 81 3.01 14.08 -5.13
C SER A 81 3.73 15.09 -6.03
N ALA A 82 4.98 14.83 -6.44
CA ALA A 82 5.86 15.86 -7.01
C ALA A 82 5.33 16.50 -8.30
N ALA A 83 4.64 15.72 -9.14
CA ALA A 83 4.04 16.20 -10.40
C ALA A 83 2.53 16.50 -10.29
N ALA A 84 1.96 16.43 -9.09
CA ALA A 84 0.53 16.61 -8.88
C ALA A 84 0.13 18.11 -8.92
N PRO A 85 -1.04 18.45 -9.49
CA PRO A 85 -1.58 19.83 -9.44
C PRO A 85 -2.12 20.22 -8.05
N GLY A 86 -2.35 19.23 -7.17
CA GLY A 86 -2.95 19.40 -5.85
C GLY A 86 -1.94 19.53 -4.71
N PRO A 87 -2.41 19.59 -3.45
CA PRO A 87 -1.54 19.61 -2.29
C PRO A 87 -0.79 18.29 -2.13
N THR A 88 0.41 18.37 -1.58
CA THR A 88 1.21 17.19 -1.22
C THR A 88 0.50 16.32 -0.20
N VAL A 89 0.45 15.01 -0.46
CA VAL A 89 -0.09 14.02 0.49
C VAL A 89 0.78 13.95 1.74
N ARG A 90 0.15 13.82 2.89
CA ARG A 90 0.82 13.65 4.19
C ARG A 90 0.41 12.32 4.84
N PRO A 91 1.30 11.70 5.63
CA PRO A 91 0.98 10.46 6.33
C PRO A 91 -0.23 10.64 7.27
N ILE A 92 -1.14 9.68 7.26
CA ILE A 92 -2.19 9.57 8.28
C ILE A 92 -1.96 8.27 9.03
N PHE A 93 -1.51 8.37 10.28
CA PHE A 93 -1.35 7.18 11.12
C PHE A 93 -2.67 6.83 11.80
N LEU A 94 -3.13 5.59 11.65
CA LEU A 94 -4.40 5.13 12.21
C LEU A 94 -4.40 5.25 13.74
N GLY A 95 -5.35 6.03 14.29
CA GLY A 95 -5.43 6.28 15.73
C GLY A 95 -4.32 7.20 16.29
N GLY A 96 -3.47 7.77 15.43
CA GLY A 96 -2.32 8.63 15.77
C GLY A 96 -0.97 7.91 15.64
N ALA A 97 0.10 8.68 15.38
CA ALA A 97 1.45 8.12 15.20
C ALA A 97 1.91 7.37 16.46
N GLY A 98 2.32 6.10 16.28
CA GLY A 98 2.76 5.22 17.37
C GLY A 98 1.63 4.62 18.21
N ARG A 99 0.36 4.76 17.79
CA ARG A 99 -0.77 4.17 18.51
C ARG A 99 -0.71 2.64 18.51
N PHE A 100 -0.43 2.06 17.35
CA PHE A 100 -0.24 0.64 17.16
C PHE A 100 1.21 0.40 16.70
N ARG A 101 1.84 -0.59 17.33
CA ARG A 101 3.19 -1.02 16.99
C ARG A 101 3.10 -2.06 15.88
N ASP A 102 4.08 -2.03 14.98
CA ASP A 102 4.37 -3.14 14.08
C ASP A 102 4.44 -4.47 14.86
N SER A 103 3.74 -5.48 14.38
CA SER A 103 3.67 -6.78 15.03
C SER A 103 4.86 -7.67 14.66
N GLY A 104 5.63 -7.30 13.63
CA GLY A 104 6.63 -8.15 13.00
C GLY A 104 6.00 -9.37 12.31
N MET A 105 6.86 -10.28 11.86
CA MET A 105 6.43 -11.53 11.22
C MET A 105 5.71 -12.47 12.19
N ALA A 106 4.92 -13.41 11.66
CA ALA A 106 4.20 -14.39 12.46
C ALA A 106 5.14 -15.17 13.39
N ASP A 107 4.66 -15.47 14.60
CA ASP A 107 5.37 -16.21 15.65
C ASP A 107 6.67 -15.54 16.17
N MET A 108 6.89 -14.27 15.85
CA MET A 108 8.00 -13.49 16.42
C MET A 108 7.65 -12.93 17.81
N PRO A 109 8.63 -12.77 18.73
CA PRO A 109 8.41 -12.18 20.06
C PRO A 109 7.77 -10.78 20.02
N SER A 110 7.97 -10.02 18.94
CA SER A 110 7.35 -8.71 18.71
C SER A 110 5.82 -8.76 18.79
N SER A 111 5.20 -9.87 18.37
CA SER A 111 3.75 -10.07 18.41
C SER A 111 3.19 -10.17 19.84
N GLU A 112 4.03 -10.43 20.85
CA GLU A 112 3.63 -10.43 22.26
C GLU A 112 3.55 -9.01 22.84
N ASN A 113 4.02 -7.99 22.12
CA ASN A 113 3.93 -6.61 22.57
C ASN A 113 2.45 -6.21 22.75
N PRO A 114 2.04 -5.66 23.90
CA PRO A 114 0.65 -5.25 24.13
C PRO A 114 0.12 -4.21 23.13
N ARG A 115 1.01 -3.45 22.47
CA ARG A 115 0.66 -2.49 21.41
C ARG A 115 0.78 -3.06 19.99
N ALA A 116 1.25 -4.30 19.81
CA ALA A 116 1.31 -4.93 18.49
C ALA A 116 -0.07 -4.86 17.84
N PHE A 117 -0.13 -4.45 16.58
CA PHE A 117 -1.38 -4.17 15.89
C PHE A 117 -2.28 -5.40 15.77
N VAL A 118 -1.70 -6.61 15.66
CA VAL A 118 -2.45 -7.87 15.72
C VAL A 118 -3.19 -8.09 17.05
N ASN A 119 -2.78 -7.44 18.14
CA ASN A 119 -3.44 -7.56 19.44
C ASN A 119 -4.57 -6.53 19.62
N ALA A 120 -4.71 -5.57 18.71
CA ALA A 120 -5.75 -4.56 18.80
C ALA A 120 -7.15 -5.15 18.50
N ASP A 121 -8.16 -4.71 19.25
CA ASP A 121 -9.56 -5.06 19.00
C ASP A 121 -10.02 -4.51 17.65
N ILE A 122 -10.31 -5.42 16.71
CA ILE A 122 -10.72 -5.09 15.34
C ILE A 122 -11.91 -4.16 15.33
N ALA A 123 -12.93 -4.36 16.18
CA ALA A 123 -14.13 -3.54 16.17
C ALA A 123 -13.82 -2.09 16.55
N ARG A 124 -12.93 -1.89 17.53
CA ARG A 124 -12.49 -0.57 17.94
C ARG A 124 -11.65 0.11 16.84
N VAL A 125 -10.68 -0.61 16.28
CA VAL A 125 -9.82 -0.07 15.22
C VAL A 125 -10.65 0.26 13.96
N ALA A 126 -11.61 -0.60 13.61
CA ALA A 126 -12.52 -0.37 12.50
C ALA A 126 -13.40 0.87 12.71
N ALA A 127 -13.85 1.14 13.93
CA ALA A 127 -14.57 2.38 14.23
C ALA A 127 -13.70 3.62 14.01
N GLU A 128 -12.43 3.60 14.46
CA GLU A 128 -11.47 4.70 14.24
C GLU A 128 -11.21 4.93 12.73
N LEU A 129 -11.03 3.87 11.93
CA LEU A 129 -10.89 4.00 10.46
C LEU A 129 -12.21 4.44 9.80
N SER A 130 -13.35 4.00 10.30
CA SER A 130 -14.67 4.39 9.79
C SER A 130 -14.91 5.89 9.93
N GLU A 131 -14.43 6.53 11.01
CA GLU A 131 -14.49 7.99 11.16
C GLU A 131 -13.68 8.71 10.07
N LEU A 132 -12.50 8.19 9.71
CA LEU A 132 -11.70 8.72 8.60
C LEU A 132 -12.44 8.56 7.26
N ILE A 133 -13.04 7.39 7.02
CA ILE A 133 -13.85 7.12 5.82
C ILE A 133 -15.05 8.08 5.76
N CYS A 134 -15.81 8.23 6.84
CA CYS A 134 -17.00 9.08 6.87
C CYS A 134 -16.68 10.57 6.71
N THR A 135 -15.52 11.00 7.19
CA THR A 135 -15.04 12.38 7.07
C THR A 135 -14.54 12.67 5.66
N PHE A 136 -13.77 11.76 5.08
CA PHE A 136 -13.18 11.94 3.75
C PHE A 136 -14.14 11.59 2.61
N ARG A 137 -15.08 10.68 2.85
CA ARG A 137 -16.03 10.14 1.87
C ARG A 137 -15.33 9.64 0.59
N PRO A 138 -14.38 8.71 0.71
CA PRO A 138 -13.67 8.18 -0.46
C PRO A 138 -14.65 7.48 -1.40
N HIS A 139 -14.52 7.73 -2.70
CA HIS A 139 -15.21 6.97 -3.73
C HIS A 139 -14.60 5.56 -3.87
N VAL A 140 -13.28 5.47 -3.66
CA VAL A 140 -12.52 4.23 -3.75
C VAL A 140 -11.73 4.01 -2.46
N VAL A 141 -11.76 2.78 -1.94
CA VAL A 141 -10.82 2.31 -0.93
C VAL A 141 -9.98 1.18 -1.51
N VAL A 142 -8.68 1.18 -1.24
CA VAL A 142 -7.73 0.14 -1.63
C VAL A 142 -7.04 -0.41 -0.38
N THR A 143 -6.95 -1.73 -0.27
CA THR A 143 -6.24 -2.43 0.81
C THR A 143 -5.74 -3.80 0.33
N TYR A 144 -5.28 -4.65 1.25
CA TYR A 144 -4.79 -6.00 0.95
C TYR A 144 -5.92 -7.00 0.67
N ASP A 145 -5.57 -8.12 0.05
CA ASP A 145 -6.42 -9.32 0.00
C ASP A 145 -6.50 -10.01 1.39
N PRO A 146 -7.35 -11.05 1.55
CA PRO A 146 -7.53 -11.73 2.84
C PRO A 146 -6.24 -12.37 3.39
N ASP A 147 -5.30 -12.73 2.51
CA ASP A 147 -4.03 -13.35 2.86
C ASP A 147 -2.93 -12.31 3.15
N GLY A 148 -3.23 -11.01 3.05
CA GLY A 148 -2.29 -9.94 3.33
C GLY A 148 -1.16 -9.84 2.30
N THR A 149 -1.44 -10.17 1.04
CA THR A 149 -0.53 -10.24 -0.11
C THR A 149 0.51 -11.36 -0.03
N TYR A 150 1.29 -11.41 1.06
CA TYR A 150 2.35 -12.42 1.28
C TYR A 150 2.28 -13.09 2.66
N GLY A 151 1.25 -12.83 3.46
CA GLY A 151 1.04 -13.47 4.76
C GLY A 151 1.55 -12.69 5.97
N HIS A 152 1.91 -11.40 5.83
CA HIS A 152 2.28 -10.60 7.00
C HIS A 152 1.07 -10.42 7.94
N PRO A 153 1.20 -10.67 9.26
CA PRO A 153 0.10 -10.52 10.21
C PRO A 153 -0.54 -9.12 10.21
N ASP A 154 0.31 -8.08 10.22
CA ASP A 154 0.15 -6.76 9.57
C ASP A 154 -1.03 -6.64 8.60
N HIS A 155 -0.78 -7.15 7.40
CA HIS A 155 -1.57 -6.92 6.22
C HIS A 155 -2.92 -7.62 6.33
N ILE A 156 -2.94 -8.83 6.90
CA ILE A 156 -4.17 -9.58 7.20
C ILE A 156 -5.05 -8.78 8.19
N ARG A 157 -4.43 -8.17 9.21
CA ARG A 157 -5.17 -7.35 10.17
C ARG A 157 -5.71 -6.08 9.51
N VAL A 158 -4.93 -5.40 8.68
CA VAL A 158 -5.38 -4.22 7.93
C VAL A 158 -6.55 -4.56 7.00
N HIS A 159 -6.49 -5.70 6.31
CA HIS A 159 -7.60 -6.20 5.50
C HIS A 159 -8.89 -6.32 6.34
N ALA A 160 -8.84 -7.05 7.45
CA ALA A 160 -10.01 -7.29 8.30
C ALA A 160 -10.59 -5.98 8.88
N VAL A 161 -9.71 -5.10 9.37
CA VAL A 161 -10.08 -3.77 9.89
C VAL A 161 -10.73 -2.91 8.80
N THR A 162 -10.18 -2.91 7.58
CA THR A 162 -10.68 -2.07 6.48
C THR A 162 -12.08 -2.50 6.05
N HIS A 163 -12.33 -3.80 5.89
CA HIS A 163 -13.67 -4.30 5.58
C HIS A 163 -14.68 -3.95 6.67
N ALA A 164 -14.33 -4.20 7.94
CA ALA A 164 -15.19 -3.85 9.06
C ALA A 164 -15.46 -2.34 9.16
N ALA A 165 -14.48 -1.50 8.84
CA ALA A 165 -14.62 -0.04 8.84
C ALA A 165 -15.55 0.46 7.74
N ILE A 166 -15.51 -0.16 6.56
CA ILE A 166 -16.42 0.15 5.45
C ILE A 166 -17.85 -0.26 5.80
N ASP A 167 -18.06 -1.43 6.40
CA ASP A 167 -19.38 -1.85 6.87
C ASP A 167 -19.93 -0.88 7.92
N HIS A 168 -19.09 -0.48 8.87
CA HIS A 168 -19.46 0.51 9.88
C HIS A 168 -19.77 1.88 9.26
N ALA A 169 -19.00 2.30 8.24
CA ALA A 169 -19.20 3.58 7.55
C ALA A 169 -20.53 3.57 6.78
N ALA A 170 -20.84 2.48 6.06
CA ALA A 170 -22.07 2.33 5.30
C ALA A 170 -23.32 2.36 6.20
N ALA A 171 -23.23 1.75 7.39
CA ALA A 171 -24.30 1.76 8.37
C ALA A 171 -24.53 3.14 9.01
N THR A 172 -23.54 4.03 8.98
CA THR A 172 -23.58 5.30 9.72
C THR A 172 -23.73 6.52 8.84
N LYS A 173 -22.87 6.71 7.82
CA LYS A 173 -22.78 7.98 7.07
C LYS A 173 -22.35 7.87 5.61
N TRP A 174 -21.57 6.87 5.22
CA TRP A 174 -20.97 6.80 3.88
C TRP A 174 -20.77 5.36 3.42
N ASP A 175 -21.51 4.94 2.39
CA ASP A 175 -21.31 3.65 1.73
C ASP A 175 -20.28 3.81 0.61
N VAL A 176 -19.06 3.28 0.83
CA VAL A 176 -17.94 3.40 -0.10
C VAL A 176 -18.31 2.79 -1.46
N PRO A 177 -18.27 3.57 -2.56
CA PRO A 177 -18.65 3.10 -3.88
C PRO A 177 -17.88 1.89 -4.40
N LYS A 178 -16.54 1.85 -4.24
CA LYS A 178 -15.72 0.72 -4.70
C LYS A 178 -14.63 0.37 -3.68
N LEU A 179 -14.45 -0.94 -3.42
CA LEU A 179 -13.33 -1.48 -2.65
C LEU A 179 -12.50 -2.40 -3.51
N TYR A 180 -11.19 -2.19 -3.52
CA TYR A 180 -10.22 -3.02 -4.22
C TYR A 180 -9.23 -3.68 -3.29
N TRP A 181 -8.80 -4.88 -3.67
CA TRP A 181 -7.57 -5.49 -3.18
C TRP A 181 -6.43 -5.22 -4.15
N ALA A 182 -5.31 -4.70 -3.65
CA ALA A 182 -4.08 -4.59 -4.40
C ALA A 182 -3.39 -5.96 -4.42
N VAL A 183 -3.11 -6.46 -5.61
CA VAL A 183 -2.58 -7.80 -5.84
C VAL A 183 -1.55 -7.78 -6.97
N VAL A 184 -0.83 -8.89 -7.13
CA VAL A 184 0.03 -9.12 -8.30
C VAL A 184 -0.28 -10.50 -8.88
N GLY A 185 -0.62 -10.51 -10.17
CA GLY A 185 -0.81 -11.70 -10.97
C GLY A 185 0.47 -12.52 -11.08
N ARG A 186 0.33 -13.83 -10.97
CA ARG A 186 1.43 -14.77 -11.03
C ARG A 186 2.15 -14.71 -12.37
N GLU A 187 1.41 -14.65 -13.47
CA GLU A 187 1.99 -14.64 -14.81
C GLU A 187 2.68 -13.30 -15.12
N TYR A 188 2.09 -12.19 -14.68
CA TYR A 188 2.70 -10.87 -14.78
C TYR A 188 3.97 -10.76 -13.92
N ALA A 189 3.95 -11.25 -12.67
CA ALA A 189 5.14 -11.29 -11.82
C ALA A 189 6.25 -12.14 -12.44
N ARG A 190 5.94 -13.36 -12.88
CA ARG A 190 6.92 -14.27 -13.49
C ARG A 190 7.59 -13.63 -14.71
N SER A 191 6.80 -13.10 -15.65
CA SER A 191 7.34 -12.46 -16.85
C SER A 191 8.17 -11.20 -16.53
N SER A 192 7.80 -10.44 -15.50
CA SER A 192 8.56 -9.28 -15.05
C SER A 192 9.89 -9.66 -14.39
N ILE A 193 9.91 -10.77 -13.64
CA ILE A 193 11.14 -11.33 -13.05
C ILE A 193 12.06 -11.88 -14.16
N GLU A 194 11.53 -12.63 -15.12
CA GLU A 194 12.30 -13.17 -16.26
C GLU A 194 12.92 -12.08 -17.15
N ALA A 195 12.30 -10.90 -17.19
CA ALA A 195 12.82 -9.76 -17.93
C ALA A 195 13.96 -9.01 -17.21
N LEU A 196 14.22 -9.32 -15.94
CA LEU A 196 15.33 -8.72 -15.20
C LEU A 196 16.67 -9.15 -15.80
N HIS A 197 17.54 -8.17 -15.96
CA HIS A 197 18.92 -8.33 -16.40
C HIS A 197 19.77 -7.25 -15.73
N ASP A 198 21.09 -7.40 -15.79
CA ASP A 198 22.04 -6.47 -15.15
C ASP A 198 21.81 -6.29 -13.63
N ILE A 199 21.41 -7.36 -12.93
CA ILE A 199 21.17 -7.34 -11.49
C ILE A 199 22.44 -6.91 -10.74
N PRO A 200 22.36 -5.93 -9.80
CA PRO A 200 23.50 -5.49 -9.02
C PRO A 200 24.22 -6.63 -8.29
N ALA A 201 25.55 -6.52 -8.19
CA ALA A 201 26.36 -7.49 -7.46
C ALA A 201 25.93 -7.55 -5.97
N GLY A 202 25.72 -8.77 -5.47
CA GLY A 202 25.26 -9.01 -4.10
C GLY A 202 23.74 -9.20 -3.98
N TRP A 203 22.97 -8.91 -5.03
CA TRP A 203 21.55 -9.27 -5.07
C TRP A 203 21.36 -10.64 -5.70
N GLY A 204 20.55 -11.47 -5.05
CA GLY A 204 20.11 -12.77 -5.55
C GLY A 204 18.90 -12.65 -6.50
N ASP A 205 18.69 -13.70 -7.28
CA ASP A 205 17.54 -13.80 -8.17
C ASP A 205 16.22 -13.90 -7.39
N SER A 206 15.18 -13.27 -7.91
CA SER A 206 13.83 -13.43 -7.37
C SER A 206 13.32 -14.86 -7.55
N PRO A 207 12.84 -15.53 -6.48
CA PRO A 207 12.14 -16.79 -6.64
C PRO A 207 10.81 -16.56 -7.37
N GLU A 208 10.44 -17.47 -8.28
CA GLU A 208 9.19 -17.38 -9.06
C GLU A 208 7.93 -17.23 -8.19
N GLU A 209 7.95 -17.74 -6.95
CA GLU A 209 6.80 -17.77 -6.03
C GLU A 209 6.67 -16.53 -5.10
N GLY A 210 7.59 -15.55 -5.23
CA GLY A 210 7.73 -14.45 -4.27
C GLY A 210 6.78 -13.26 -4.50
N LEU A 211 6.70 -12.74 -5.73
CA LEU A 211 6.07 -11.44 -6.02
C LEU A 211 4.59 -11.55 -6.44
N GLY A 212 4.18 -12.62 -7.11
CA GLY A 212 2.83 -12.78 -7.64
C GLY A 212 2.21 -14.10 -7.24
N ARG A 213 1.12 -14.04 -6.47
CA ARG A 213 0.39 -15.22 -5.97
C ARG A 213 -1.01 -15.33 -6.53
N TYR A 214 -1.55 -14.21 -7.02
CA TYR A 214 -2.94 -14.13 -7.44
C TYR A 214 -3.14 -14.76 -8.82
N PRO A 215 -4.23 -15.52 -9.04
CA PRO A 215 -4.56 -16.01 -10.38
C PRO A 215 -4.88 -14.84 -11.32
N ASP A 216 -4.20 -14.73 -12.46
CA ASP A 216 -4.36 -13.63 -13.41
C ASP A 216 -5.81 -13.46 -13.91
N GLY A 217 -6.57 -14.56 -14.03
CA GLY A 217 -7.99 -14.54 -14.40
C GLY A 217 -8.93 -13.95 -13.34
N ALA A 218 -8.46 -13.73 -12.11
CA ALA A 218 -9.20 -13.07 -11.04
C ALA A 218 -8.97 -11.55 -10.98
N ILE A 219 -7.94 -11.04 -11.67
CA ILE A 219 -7.64 -9.61 -11.75
C ILE A 219 -8.75 -8.91 -12.53
N THR A 220 -9.33 -7.88 -11.93
CA THR A 220 -10.40 -7.10 -12.56
C THR A 220 -9.91 -5.79 -13.13
N THR A 221 -8.77 -5.28 -12.65
CA THR A 221 -8.34 -3.91 -12.91
C THR A 221 -6.83 -3.83 -13.01
N ARG A 222 -6.33 -3.14 -14.03
CA ARG A 222 -4.90 -2.95 -14.31
C ARG A 222 -4.62 -1.49 -14.57
N ILE A 223 -3.79 -0.89 -13.74
CA ILE A 223 -3.41 0.52 -13.84
C ILE A 223 -2.01 0.58 -14.43
N ASP A 224 -1.90 1.06 -15.66
CA ASP A 224 -0.61 1.46 -16.23
C ASP A 224 -0.09 2.69 -15.47
N VAL A 225 1.12 2.57 -14.94
CA VAL A 225 1.83 3.59 -14.16
C VAL A 225 3.13 4.02 -14.82
N THR A 226 3.36 3.64 -16.08
CA THR A 226 4.59 3.94 -16.83
C THR A 226 4.95 5.42 -16.80
N ASP A 227 3.96 6.29 -17.00
CA ASP A 227 4.16 7.75 -17.05
C ASP A 227 4.44 8.40 -15.68
N VAL A 228 4.37 7.65 -14.58
CA VAL A 228 4.66 8.12 -13.21
C VAL A 228 5.68 7.22 -12.50
N LEU A 229 6.45 6.44 -13.27
CA LEU A 229 7.44 5.53 -12.71
C LEU A 229 8.57 6.25 -11.98
N GLU A 230 8.91 7.49 -12.36
CA GLU A 230 9.99 8.21 -11.68
C GLU A 230 9.57 8.73 -10.30
N GLU A 231 8.32 9.14 -10.14
CA GLU A 231 7.72 9.45 -8.84
C GLU A 231 7.74 8.21 -7.94
N LYS A 232 7.32 7.05 -8.47
CA LYS A 232 7.39 5.76 -7.75
C LYS A 232 8.82 5.43 -7.34
N ARG A 233 9.79 5.49 -8.26
CA ARG A 233 11.21 5.22 -7.96
C ARG A 233 11.79 6.20 -6.95
N SER A 234 11.44 7.48 -7.04
CA SER A 234 11.87 8.49 -6.09
C SER A 234 11.31 8.23 -4.69
N ALA A 235 10.04 7.81 -4.60
CA ALA A 235 9.43 7.39 -3.35
C ALA A 235 10.07 6.12 -2.79
N MET A 236 10.41 5.14 -3.63
CA MET A 236 11.13 3.93 -3.21
C MET A 236 12.49 4.28 -2.60
N ARG A 237 13.24 5.20 -3.22
CA ARG A 237 14.51 5.69 -2.68
C ARG A 237 14.38 6.48 -1.38
N ALA A 238 13.20 7.02 -1.09
CA ALA A 238 12.95 7.74 0.17
C ALA A 238 12.83 6.79 1.37
N HIS A 239 12.46 5.53 1.13
CA HIS A 239 12.47 4.44 2.10
C HIS A 239 13.85 3.77 2.16
N ALA A 240 14.90 4.57 2.36
CA ALA A 240 16.29 4.13 2.23
C ALA A 240 16.69 3.04 3.22
N THR A 241 16.05 2.98 4.40
CA THR A 241 16.30 1.88 5.37
C THR A 241 15.68 0.55 4.92
N GLN A 242 14.68 0.57 4.04
CA GLN A 242 13.89 -0.61 3.66
C GLN A 242 14.10 -1.05 2.21
N VAL A 243 14.40 -0.12 1.30
CA VAL A 243 14.40 -0.33 -0.15
C VAL A 243 15.67 0.23 -0.77
N SER A 244 16.42 -0.64 -1.45
CA SER A 244 17.52 -0.24 -2.33
C SER A 244 17.08 -0.33 -3.78
N VAL A 245 17.21 0.76 -4.54
CA VAL A 245 16.83 0.81 -5.97
C VAL A 245 18.08 0.75 -6.84
N SER A 246 18.06 -0.05 -7.91
CA SER A 246 19.17 -0.15 -8.86
C SER A 246 19.44 1.19 -9.54
N ARG A 247 20.67 1.36 -10.05
CA ARG A 247 21.10 2.61 -10.69
C ARG A 247 20.22 3.01 -11.88
N ASP A 248 19.76 2.02 -12.65
CA ASP A 248 18.86 2.21 -13.80
C ASP A 248 17.37 2.26 -13.40
N GLY A 249 17.05 2.05 -12.12
CA GLY A 249 15.69 2.09 -11.58
C GLY A 249 14.77 0.96 -12.05
N ARG A 250 15.32 -0.10 -12.64
CA ARG A 250 14.53 -1.23 -13.17
C ARG A 250 14.22 -2.29 -12.12
N CYS A 251 15.08 -2.45 -11.12
CA CYS A 251 14.85 -3.36 -10.01
C CYS A 251 15.17 -2.71 -8.67
N PHE A 252 14.73 -3.37 -7.61
CA PHE A 252 15.01 -3.00 -6.24
C PHE A 252 15.24 -4.27 -5.40
N ALA A 253 15.79 -4.12 -4.21
CA ALA A 253 15.86 -5.19 -3.23
C ALA A 253 15.49 -4.64 -1.85
N LEU A 254 14.98 -5.54 -1.01
CA LEU A 254 14.79 -5.30 0.43
C LEU A 254 16.03 -5.79 1.19
N SER A 255 15.97 -5.87 2.53
CA SER A 255 17.08 -6.36 3.37
C SER A 255 17.51 -7.80 3.03
N ASN A 256 16.62 -8.60 2.44
CA ASN A 256 16.91 -9.95 1.98
C ASN A 256 17.83 -10.02 0.74
N ASN A 257 18.19 -8.87 0.15
CA ASN A 257 19.00 -8.77 -1.07
C ASN A 257 18.43 -9.56 -2.26
N ILE A 258 17.12 -9.75 -2.35
CA ILE A 258 16.48 -10.40 -3.49
C ILE A 258 16.00 -9.33 -4.48
N ALA A 259 16.50 -9.38 -5.72
CA ALA A 259 16.19 -8.41 -6.75
C ALA A 259 14.76 -8.59 -7.29
N GLN A 260 13.91 -7.58 -7.15
CA GLN A 260 12.54 -7.53 -7.63
C GLN A 260 12.36 -6.44 -8.70
N PRO A 261 11.49 -6.64 -9.71
CA PRO A 261 11.23 -5.64 -10.73
C PRO A 261 10.43 -4.45 -10.17
N VAL A 262 10.78 -3.24 -10.61
CA VAL A 262 9.91 -2.07 -10.45
C VAL A 262 8.79 -2.18 -11.49
N LEU A 263 7.61 -2.64 -11.06
CA LEU A 263 6.47 -2.91 -11.95
C LEU A 263 5.90 -1.62 -12.55
N ALA A 264 5.62 -1.65 -13.86
CA ALA A 264 5.00 -0.57 -14.63
C ALA A 264 3.47 -0.68 -14.72
N GLU A 265 2.91 -1.77 -14.19
CA GLU A 265 1.48 -1.98 -14.03
C GLU A 265 1.20 -2.38 -12.57
N GLU A 266 0.18 -1.78 -11.98
CA GLU A 266 -0.34 -2.17 -10.66
C GLU A 266 -1.73 -2.78 -10.83
N GLN A 267 -1.96 -3.94 -10.18
CA GLN A 267 -3.10 -4.80 -10.46
C GLN A 267 -4.02 -4.88 -9.24
N PHE A 268 -5.32 -4.96 -9.51
CA PHE A 268 -6.34 -4.94 -8.46
C PHE A 268 -7.49 -5.90 -8.73
N VAL A 269 -8.17 -6.29 -7.66
CA VAL A 269 -9.43 -7.04 -7.67
C VAL A 269 -10.51 -6.19 -7.04
N LEU A 270 -11.55 -5.87 -7.80
CA LEU A 270 -12.77 -5.21 -7.31
C LEU A 270 -13.58 -6.24 -6.52
N VAL A 271 -13.76 -6.00 -5.23
CA VAL A 271 -14.41 -6.95 -4.33
C VAL A 271 -15.73 -6.48 -3.75
N ARG A 272 -16.01 -5.18 -3.86
CA ARG A 272 -17.30 -4.61 -3.47
C ARG A 272 -17.60 -3.38 -4.30
N THR A 273 -18.86 -3.29 -4.72
CA THR A 273 -19.49 -2.09 -5.24
C THR A 273 -20.67 -1.71 -4.35
N SER A 274 -20.83 -0.43 -4.02
CA SER A 274 -22.00 0.03 -3.26
C SER A 274 -23.30 -0.20 -4.03
N SER A 275 -24.42 -0.21 -3.32
CA SER A 275 -25.74 -0.39 -3.95
C SER A 275 -26.07 0.73 -4.94
N GLN A 276 -25.53 1.94 -4.74
CA GLN A 276 -25.68 3.06 -5.68
C GLN A 276 -24.79 2.88 -6.91
N ALA A 277 -23.52 2.51 -6.72
CA ALA A 277 -22.58 2.29 -7.82
C ALA A 277 -22.97 1.10 -8.70
N ALA A 278 -23.58 0.05 -8.13
CA ALA A 278 -24.06 -1.11 -8.89
C ALA A 278 -25.26 -0.79 -9.81
N GLN A 279 -25.99 0.32 -9.57
CA GLN A 279 -27.14 0.73 -10.38
C GLN A 279 -26.75 1.63 -11.57
N SER A 280 -25.60 2.31 -11.50
CA SER A 280 -24.97 2.99 -12.64
C SER A 280 -24.13 1.99 -13.44
N THR A 281 -24.51 1.75 -14.69
CA THR A 281 -23.94 0.71 -15.58
C THR A 281 -22.40 0.59 -15.59
N HIS A 282 -21.91 -0.66 -15.77
CA HIS A 282 -20.51 -1.11 -15.93
C HIS A 282 -19.59 -1.15 -14.70
N ALA A 283 -20.03 -0.74 -13.50
CA ALA A 283 -19.29 -1.01 -12.27
C ALA A 283 -19.23 -2.53 -12.02
N GLY A 284 -18.05 -3.16 -12.21
CA GLY A 284 -17.90 -4.62 -12.16
C GLY A 284 -17.47 -5.29 -13.46
N GLY A 285 -17.09 -4.52 -14.49
CA GLY A 285 -16.43 -5.07 -15.68
C GLY A 285 -15.10 -5.75 -15.33
N ARG A 286 -14.74 -6.81 -16.06
CA ARG A 286 -13.35 -7.27 -16.11
C ARG A 286 -12.52 -6.28 -16.94
N ASP A 287 -11.26 -6.13 -16.58
CA ASP A 287 -10.23 -5.31 -17.26
C ASP A 287 -10.45 -3.79 -17.20
N GLU A 288 -10.84 -3.25 -16.03
CA GLU A 288 -10.84 -1.81 -15.79
C GLU A 288 -9.41 -1.22 -15.84
N THR A 289 -9.28 0.02 -16.32
CA THR A 289 -8.00 0.76 -16.40
C THR A 289 -7.98 2.07 -15.61
N ASP A 290 -9.04 2.29 -14.82
CA ASP A 290 -9.26 3.41 -13.91
C ASP A 290 -10.03 2.88 -12.69
N LEU A 291 -9.52 3.14 -11.47
CA LEU A 291 -10.20 2.76 -10.22
C LEU A 291 -11.58 3.42 -10.08
N PHE A 292 -11.80 4.58 -10.71
CA PHE A 292 -13.05 5.32 -10.69
C PHE A 292 -13.99 4.95 -11.84
N ALA A 293 -13.66 3.94 -12.66
CA ALA A 293 -14.51 3.50 -13.76
C ALA A 293 -15.93 3.19 -13.25
N GLY A 294 -16.94 3.82 -13.88
CA GLY A 294 -18.35 3.65 -13.53
C GLY A 294 -18.86 4.55 -12.39
N LEU A 295 -18.07 5.52 -11.91
CA LEU A 295 -18.45 6.53 -10.91
C LEU A 295 -18.57 7.94 -11.49
#